data_AF-W6ZJN1-F1
#
_entry.id   AF-W6ZJN1-F1
#
_cell.length_a   1.000
_cell.length_b   1.000
_cell.length_c   1.000
_cell.angle_alpha   90.00
_cell.angle_beta   90.00
_cell.angle_gamma   90.00
#
_symmetry.space_group_name_H-M   'P 1'
#
loop_
_entity.id
_entity.type
_entity.pdbx_description
1 polymer ?
#
loop_
_entity_poly.entity_id
_entity_poly.type
_entity_poly.pdbx_seq_one_letter_code
_entity_poly.pdbx_strand_id
1 'polypeptide(L)'
;MNFSLRRHMRPRRFFARREAKTILTRSLLGFDINMPPDGLMKKPVRLLYHRCCNSELIAVAGGTSGLGRAIIDALKSDGSYEVLVLSRRDNKIRVLNANNYSDVDQLQTLLDRNGIQAVISIFSGPLGSPGEPKLIEAAEHSSTTKRFIPSLFSGLPFTDEHSNNPFLASHVAEFAVIHPGIFMDYYVPLPTHVAVLPITVSLSAKYAAIPGSGNVPVSFRHTSSTGKYPSRLLAKPPGTWQKRYFILEDNRTWNVVVALAEKHMRVKFEVVYDSLEKTNMGEISQIPGIEVLYESFGGGGEARRFMMGWLAGYAQWMEKGHFWYQQGPLLSKEFNDVIEKLTFKKVWEIAGNESFVLRAT
;
A
#
# COMPACT_ATOMS: atom_id res chain seq x y z
N MET A 1 -26.69 51.06 -18.62
CA MET A 1 -27.64 51.61 -17.63
C MET A 1 -27.11 51.33 -16.23
N ASN A 2 -26.97 52.41 -15.45
CA ASN A 2 -26.90 52.56 -13.99
C ASN A 2 -25.72 52.02 -13.15
N PHE A 3 -24.91 53.02 -12.80
CA PHE A 3 -24.00 53.28 -11.68
C PHE A 3 -24.56 53.11 -10.25
N SER A 4 -23.61 53.14 -9.28
CA SER A 4 -23.66 53.80 -7.94
C SER A 4 -23.98 52.90 -6.73
N LEU A 5 -23.41 52.97 -5.52
CA LEU A 5 -22.17 53.49 -4.85
C LEU A 5 -22.39 53.33 -3.31
N ARG A 6 -21.28 53.32 -2.53
CA ARG A 6 -21.12 53.61 -1.06
C ARG A 6 -21.42 52.47 -0.06
N ARG A 7 -20.46 52.02 0.76
CA ARG A 7 -19.73 52.61 1.93
C ARG A 7 -20.63 52.81 3.18
N HIS A 8 -20.39 52.06 4.28
CA HIS A 8 -19.78 52.55 5.54
C HIS A 8 -19.94 51.66 6.81
N MET A 9 -18.85 51.65 7.59
CA MET A 9 -18.71 51.67 9.07
C MET A 9 -19.15 50.50 9.99
N ARG A 10 -18.16 50.03 10.79
CA ARG A 10 -18.30 49.47 12.16
C ARG A 10 -18.42 50.61 13.19
N PRO A 11 -18.96 50.38 14.42
CA PRO A 11 -18.11 50.14 15.62
C PRO A 11 -18.76 49.15 16.65
N ARG A 12 -18.04 48.24 17.32
CA ARG A 12 -17.29 48.29 18.62
C ARG A 12 -18.09 48.40 19.94
N ARG A 13 -17.95 47.31 20.75
CA ARG A 13 -17.70 47.18 22.22
C ARG A 13 -18.83 47.44 23.25
N PHE A 14 -18.93 46.57 24.28
CA PHE A 14 -18.53 46.75 25.71
C PHE A 14 -19.23 45.68 26.60
N PHE A 15 -18.47 44.83 27.33
CA PHE A 15 -18.29 44.75 28.80
C PHE A 15 -19.26 43.83 29.57
N ALA A 16 -18.71 42.92 30.39
CA ALA A 16 -18.82 43.01 31.86
C ALA A 16 -18.04 41.88 32.56
N ARG A 17 -17.09 42.29 33.42
CA ARG A 17 -16.56 41.51 34.55
C ARG A 17 -17.65 41.36 35.62
N ARG A 18 -17.63 40.28 36.40
CA ARG A 18 -17.95 40.34 37.84
C ARG A 18 -17.19 39.25 38.61
N GLU A 19 -16.39 39.73 39.55
CA GLU A 19 -15.81 38.98 40.66
C GLU A 19 -16.86 38.76 41.76
N ALA A 20 -16.65 37.71 42.57
CA ALA A 20 -16.48 37.79 44.04
C ALA A 20 -17.32 36.80 44.89
N LYS A 21 -16.55 36.11 45.76
CA LYS A 21 -16.82 35.71 47.16
C LYS A 21 -17.58 34.42 47.50
N THR A 22 -16.78 33.40 47.85
CA THR A 22 -16.64 32.77 49.19
C THR A 22 -17.87 32.62 50.09
N ILE A 23 -18.16 31.38 50.54
CA ILE A 23 -18.47 31.03 51.95
C ILE A 23 -18.09 29.55 52.21
N LEU A 24 -17.58 29.36 53.42
CA LEU A 24 -16.90 28.23 54.05
C LEU A 24 -17.91 27.32 54.78
N THR A 25 -17.73 25.99 54.80
CA THR A 25 -17.96 25.19 56.02
C THR A 25 -17.17 23.88 56.00
N ARG A 26 -16.77 23.44 57.19
CA ARG A 26 -15.63 22.57 57.52
C ARG A 26 -16.10 21.30 58.25
N SER A 27 -15.24 20.26 58.21
CA SER A 27 -15.11 19.13 59.15
C SER A 27 -15.94 17.87 58.80
N LEU A 28 -15.43 16.63 58.90
CA LEU A 28 -14.64 16.00 59.97
C LEU A 28 -13.85 14.75 59.47
N LEU A 29 -12.70 14.50 60.11
CA LEU A 29 -11.98 13.21 60.33
C LEU A 29 -11.42 12.47 59.09
N GLY A 30 -10.13 12.11 58.97
CA GLY A 30 -8.98 12.17 59.86
C GLY A 30 -7.88 11.25 59.28
N PHE A 31 -6.62 11.67 59.40
CA PHE A 31 -5.34 10.93 59.45
C PHE A 31 -4.23 11.67 58.70
N ASP A 32 -3.38 12.30 59.51
CA ASP A 32 -2.13 12.98 59.13
C ASP A 32 -1.03 11.98 58.78
N ILE A 33 -0.30 12.27 57.72
CA ILE A 33 1.16 12.06 57.67
C ILE A 33 1.80 13.25 56.96
N ASN A 34 2.64 13.95 57.72
CA ASN A 34 3.45 15.10 57.31
C ASN A 34 4.30 14.83 56.06
N MET A 35 4.24 15.75 55.09
CA MET A 35 5.24 15.96 54.04
C MET A 35 5.73 17.42 54.16
N PRO A 36 7.04 17.71 54.08
CA PRO A 36 7.55 19.08 54.05
C PRO A 36 7.34 19.74 52.66
N PRO A 37 7.45 21.08 52.58
CA PRO A 37 6.80 21.87 51.53
C PRO A 37 7.69 22.13 50.31
N ASP A 38 7.00 22.61 49.28
CA ASP A 38 7.48 23.39 48.14
C ASP A 38 8.17 22.68 46.97
N GLY A 39 7.35 22.52 45.92
CA GLY A 39 7.60 23.31 44.71
C GLY A 39 8.40 22.61 43.62
N LEU A 40 7.71 22.03 42.63
CA LEU A 40 8.14 22.09 41.24
C LEU A 40 7.00 21.66 40.31
N MET A 41 6.77 22.51 39.30
CA MET A 41 5.77 22.34 38.25
C MET A 41 5.80 20.94 37.63
N LYS A 42 4.62 20.31 37.51
CA LYS A 42 4.43 19.11 36.70
C LYS A 42 4.74 19.42 35.23
N LYS A 43 5.93 19.04 34.78
CA LYS A 43 6.25 18.93 33.35
C LYS A 43 5.39 17.80 32.74
N PRO A 44 4.96 17.94 31.48
CA PRO A 44 4.23 16.86 30.80
C PRO A 44 5.16 15.64 30.69
N VAL A 45 4.64 14.48 31.06
CA VAL A 45 5.31 13.19 30.92
C VAL A 45 5.54 12.94 29.43
N ARG A 46 6.75 13.24 28.95
CA ARG A 46 7.27 12.64 27.73
C ARG A 46 7.47 11.16 28.04
N LEU A 47 6.62 10.30 27.48
CA LEU A 47 6.96 8.91 27.24
C LEU A 47 8.20 8.88 26.35
N LEU A 48 9.38 8.93 26.98
CA LEU A 48 10.63 8.55 26.35
C LEU A 48 10.60 7.04 26.22
N TYR A 49 10.08 6.54 25.10
CA TYR A 49 10.51 5.24 24.62
C TYR A 49 12.04 5.33 24.49
N HIS A 50 12.74 4.47 25.22
CA HIS A 50 14.17 4.26 25.04
C HIS A 50 14.43 4.11 23.53
N ARG A 51 15.20 5.04 22.96
CA ARG A 51 15.85 4.84 21.66
C ARG A 51 16.69 3.58 21.83
N CYS A 52 16.22 2.45 21.31
CA CYS A 52 17.12 1.36 21.01
C CYS A 52 18.12 1.89 19.98
N CYS A 53 19.42 1.65 20.18
CA CYS A 53 20.50 2.15 19.34
C CYS A 53 20.18 2.02 17.83
N ASN A 54 20.19 3.15 17.12
CA ASN A 54 20.17 3.28 15.66
C ASN A 54 19.11 2.49 14.87
N SER A 55 17.82 2.59 15.21
CA SER A 55 16.75 2.16 14.28
C SER A 55 16.79 3.01 13.00
N GLU A 56 16.91 2.38 11.82
CA GLU A 56 16.85 3.11 10.55
C GLU A 56 15.47 3.76 10.37
N LEU A 57 15.46 4.95 9.77
CA LEU A 57 14.23 5.71 9.53
C LEU A 57 13.79 5.55 8.07
N ILE A 58 12.61 4.95 7.90
CA ILE A 58 12.07 4.59 6.59
C ILE A 58 10.87 5.49 6.28
N ALA A 59 10.91 6.18 5.14
CA ALA A 59 9.77 6.93 4.63
C ALA A 59 8.93 6.05 3.69
N VAL A 60 7.61 6.06 3.87
CA VAL A 60 6.67 5.38 2.97
C VAL A 60 5.75 6.41 2.33
N ALA A 61 5.93 6.64 1.03
CA ALA A 61 5.01 7.43 0.21
C ALA A 61 3.82 6.56 -0.22
N GLY A 62 2.59 7.07 -0.01
CA GLY A 62 1.38 6.31 -0.34
C GLY A 62 1.02 5.20 0.65
N GLY A 63 1.57 5.22 1.86
CA GLY A 63 1.35 4.20 2.89
C GLY A 63 -0.04 4.18 3.57
N THR A 64 -0.94 5.09 3.24
CA THR A 64 -2.20 5.28 4.00
C THR A 64 -3.30 4.26 3.70
N SER A 65 -3.19 3.50 2.59
CA SER A 65 -4.17 2.50 2.15
C SER A 65 -3.49 1.41 1.32
N GLY A 66 -4.23 0.39 0.89
CA GLY A 66 -3.74 -0.55 -0.11
C GLY A 66 -2.53 -1.35 0.35
N LEU A 67 -1.66 -1.64 -0.61
CA LEU A 67 -0.37 -2.30 -0.39
C LEU A 67 0.54 -1.48 0.54
N GLY A 68 0.48 -0.14 0.45
CA GLY A 68 1.29 0.73 1.29
C GLY A 68 0.96 0.57 2.77
N ARG A 69 -0.32 0.37 3.11
CA ARG A 69 -0.75 0.06 4.48
C ARG A 69 -0.23 -1.30 4.93
N ALA A 70 -0.31 -2.32 4.09
CA ALA A 70 0.22 -3.65 4.40
C ALA A 70 1.75 -3.63 4.65
N ILE A 71 2.50 -2.82 3.90
CA ILE A 71 3.94 -2.62 4.11
C ILE A 71 4.21 -1.93 5.45
N ILE A 72 3.48 -0.88 5.79
CA ILE A 72 3.64 -0.19 7.08
C ILE A 72 3.37 -1.12 8.26
N ASP A 73 2.28 -1.89 8.19
CA ASP A 73 1.91 -2.79 9.29
C ASP A 73 2.98 -3.89 9.47
N ALA A 74 3.57 -4.37 8.37
CA ALA A 74 4.70 -5.30 8.42
C ALA A 74 5.98 -4.68 9.00
N LEU A 75 6.38 -3.48 8.57
CA LEU A 75 7.55 -2.77 9.11
C LEU A 75 7.41 -2.48 10.61
N LYS A 76 6.21 -2.09 11.04
CA LYS A 76 5.91 -1.86 12.47
C LYS A 76 5.93 -3.16 13.27
N SER A 77 5.44 -4.26 12.71
CA SER A 77 5.46 -5.56 13.36
C SER A 77 6.88 -6.13 13.47
N ASP A 78 7.78 -5.78 12.55
CA ASP A 78 9.20 -6.16 12.60
C ASP A 78 9.94 -5.44 13.74
N GLY A 79 9.64 -4.15 13.94
CA GLY A 79 10.15 -3.35 15.06
C GLY A 79 11.58 -2.85 14.91
N SER A 80 12.31 -3.25 13.86
CA SER A 80 13.68 -2.79 13.59
C SER A 80 13.75 -1.36 13.04
N TYR A 81 12.63 -0.84 12.53
CA TYR A 81 12.57 0.42 11.79
C TYR A 81 11.64 1.43 12.46
N GLU A 82 12.04 2.70 12.42
CA GLU A 82 11.10 3.79 12.61
C GLU A 82 10.46 4.14 11.26
N VAL A 83 9.13 4.21 11.20
CA VAL A 83 8.39 4.40 9.94
C VAL A 83 7.69 5.76 9.93
N LEU A 84 7.99 6.57 8.92
CA LEU A 84 7.33 7.83 8.61
C LEU A 84 6.48 7.70 7.35
N VAL A 85 5.26 8.21 7.39
CA VAL A 85 4.37 8.18 6.21
C VAL A 85 4.41 9.53 5.53
N LEU A 86 4.82 9.56 4.25
CA LEU A 86 4.74 10.76 3.44
C LEU A 86 3.31 10.88 2.91
N SER A 87 2.59 11.90 3.36
CA SER A 87 1.19 12.08 3.00
C SER A 87 0.84 13.54 2.73
N ARG A 88 -0.29 13.75 2.05
CA ARG A 88 -0.83 15.06 1.68
C ARG A 88 -1.73 15.69 2.76
N ARG A 89 -2.01 14.96 3.86
CA ARG A 89 -2.94 15.40 4.92
C ARG A 89 -2.46 14.93 6.30
N ASP A 90 -2.57 15.78 7.32
CA ASP A 90 -2.27 15.39 8.70
C ASP A 90 -3.26 14.32 9.20
N ASN A 91 -2.78 13.09 9.37
CA ASN A 91 -3.51 11.99 10.00
C ASN A 91 -2.63 11.32 11.08
N LYS A 92 -3.27 10.61 12.03
CA LYS A 92 -2.75 10.14 13.34
C LYS A 92 -1.59 9.10 13.35
N ILE A 93 -0.68 9.14 12.39
CA ILE A 93 0.60 8.40 12.37
C ILE A 93 1.72 9.46 12.42
N ARG A 94 2.99 9.11 12.68
CA ARG A 94 4.09 10.06 12.40
C ARG A 94 4.11 10.33 10.89
N VAL A 95 3.36 11.35 10.47
CA VAL A 95 3.13 11.75 9.09
C VAL A 95 3.99 12.96 8.81
N LEU A 96 4.71 12.92 7.70
CA LEU A 96 5.35 14.12 7.14
C LEU A 96 4.44 14.66 6.03
N ASN A 97 4.06 15.93 6.16
CA ASN A 97 3.13 16.58 5.24
C ASN A 97 3.85 17.00 3.95
N ALA A 98 4.03 16.04 3.04
CA ALA A 98 4.52 16.28 1.68
C ALA A 98 3.33 16.78 0.84
N ASN A 99 3.16 18.10 0.80
CA ASN A 99 1.92 18.71 0.30
C ASN A 99 1.66 18.52 -1.20
N ASN A 100 2.67 18.18 -2.03
CA ASN A 100 2.41 18.09 -3.47
C ASN A 100 3.35 17.19 -4.29
N TYR A 101 4.40 16.60 -3.71
CA TYR A 101 5.46 15.91 -4.46
C TYR A 101 5.95 16.67 -5.73
N SER A 102 5.76 17.99 -5.76
CA SER A 102 5.95 18.81 -6.95
C SER A 102 7.25 19.62 -6.90
N ASP A 103 7.90 19.62 -5.75
CA ASP A 103 9.02 20.47 -5.39
C ASP A 103 10.15 19.57 -4.84
N VAL A 104 11.21 19.42 -5.63
CA VAL A 104 12.35 18.54 -5.34
C VAL A 104 13.12 19.04 -4.13
N ASP A 105 13.34 20.35 -4.00
CA ASP A 105 14.09 20.95 -2.90
C ASP A 105 13.37 20.78 -1.57
N GLN A 106 12.04 20.94 -1.57
CA GLN A 106 11.21 20.69 -0.39
C GLN A 106 11.26 19.22 0.01
N LEU A 107 11.17 18.29 -0.95
CA LEU A 107 11.25 16.86 -0.68
C LEU A 107 12.65 16.48 -0.16
N GLN A 108 13.72 16.97 -0.76
CA GLN A 108 15.09 16.73 -0.32
C GLN A 108 15.29 17.24 1.11
N THR A 109 14.88 18.48 1.39
CA THR A 109 14.94 19.08 2.73
C THR A 109 14.17 18.24 3.75
N LEU A 110 13.02 17.69 3.36
CA LEU A 110 12.22 16.82 4.20
C LEU A 110 12.95 15.49 4.48
N LEU A 111 13.55 14.87 3.47
CA LEU A 111 14.33 13.64 3.64
C LEU A 111 15.54 13.88 4.56
N ASP A 112 16.32 14.93 4.30
CA ASP A 112 17.53 15.26 5.05
C ASP A 112 17.26 15.68 6.49
N ARG A 113 16.29 16.56 6.74
CA ARG A 113 15.97 17.03 8.10
C ARG A 113 15.48 15.91 9.02
N ASN A 114 14.84 14.90 8.44
CA ASN A 114 14.37 13.75 9.20
C ASN A 114 15.43 12.64 9.27
N GLY A 115 16.47 12.66 8.44
CA GLY A 115 17.46 11.59 8.37
C GLY A 115 16.87 10.31 7.79
N ILE A 116 16.02 10.44 6.76
CA ILE A 116 15.43 9.29 6.06
C ILE A 116 16.55 8.52 5.37
N GLN A 117 16.66 7.22 5.65
CA GLN A 117 17.71 6.36 5.08
C GLN A 117 17.23 5.59 3.86
N ALA A 118 15.95 5.19 3.85
CA ALA A 118 15.31 4.59 2.70
C ALA A 118 13.90 5.13 2.46
N VAL A 119 13.49 5.12 1.21
CA VAL A 119 12.14 5.48 0.77
C VAL A 119 11.48 4.28 0.09
N ILE A 120 10.24 3.98 0.47
CA ILE A 120 9.37 3.05 -0.24
C ILE A 120 8.21 3.86 -0.84
N SER A 121 8.05 3.77 -2.15
CA SER A 121 7.02 4.47 -2.89
C SER A 121 5.90 3.52 -3.30
N ILE A 122 4.66 3.88 -2.97
CA ILE A 122 3.43 3.15 -3.30
C ILE A 122 2.37 4.14 -3.78
N PHE A 123 2.59 4.75 -4.94
CA PHE A 123 1.58 5.63 -5.51
C PHE A 123 0.42 4.83 -6.10
N SER A 124 -0.79 5.23 -5.76
CA SER A 124 -2.01 4.62 -6.28
C SER A 124 -2.29 5.11 -7.70
N GLY A 125 -2.46 4.18 -8.64
CA GLY A 125 -2.90 4.44 -10.01
C GLY A 125 -2.04 3.70 -11.03
N PRO A 126 -2.61 3.18 -12.13
CA PRO A 126 -1.87 2.36 -13.09
C PRO A 126 -1.02 3.18 -14.05
N LEU A 127 -1.23 4.49 -14.12
CA LEU A 127 -0.37 5.42 -14.86
C LEU A 127 0.76 5.96 -13.97
N GLY A 128 0.87 5.48 -12.72
CA GLY A 128 1.81 6.00 -11.74
C GLY A 128 1.42 7.40 -11.23
N SER A 129 2.39 8.07 -10.61
CA SER A 129 2.25 9.44 -10.10
C SER A 129 3.29 10.35 -10.74
N PRO A 130 2.92 11.56 -11.23
CA PRO A 130 3.89 12.54 -11.70
C PRO A 130 4.81 13.05 -10.57
N GLY A 131 4.45 12.80 -9.31
CA GLY A 131 5.27 13.13 -8.15
C GLY A 131 6.37 12.11 -7.84
N GLU A 132 6.29 10.88 -8.37
CA GLU A 132 7.30 9.85 -8.08
C GLU A 132 8.69 10.18 -8.66
N PRO A 133 8.83 10.62 -9.93
CA PRO A 133 10.13 11.05 -10.45
C PRO A 133 10.81 12.12 -9.60
N LYS A 134 10.02 13.08 -9.09
CA LYS A 134 10.52 14.16 -8.21
C LYS A 134 10.95 13.65 -6.83
N LEU A 135 10.26 12.64 -6.31
CA LEU A 135 10.65 11.97 -5.07
C LEU A 135 11.94 11.16 -5.24
N ILE A 136 12.13 10.54 -6.40
CA ILE A 136 13.38 9.86 -6.77
C ILE A 136 14.52 10.89 -6.85
N GLU A 137 14.34 11.98 -7.60
CA GLU A 137 15.33 13.05 -7.73
C GLU A 137 15.71 13.66 -6.37
N ALA A 138 14.72 13.91 -5.51
CA ALA A 138 14.96 14.39 -4.15
C ALA A 138 15.74 13.38 -3.29
N ALA A 139 15.48 12.07 -3.45
CA ALA A 139 16.22 11.02 -2.78
C ALA A 139 17.66 10.88 -3.30
N GLU A 140 17.89 11.14 -4.59
CA GLU A 140 19.23 11.19 -5.20
C GLU A 140 20.07 12.33 -4.63
N HIS A 141 19.48 13.52 -4.48
CA HIS A 141 20.16 14.69 -3.93
C HIS A 141 20.26 14.67 -2.40
N SER A 142 19.51 13.79 -1.72
CA SER A 142 19.53 13.69 -0.27
C SER A 142 20.87 13.18 0.25
N SER A 143 21.42 13.91 1.22
CA SER A 143 22.63 13.48 1.94
C SER A 143 22.41 12.21 2.77
N THR A 144 21.17 11.92 3.17
CA THR A 144 20.81 10.84 4.10
C THR A 144 20.16 9.64 3.42
N THR A 145 19.38 9.85 2.36
CA THR A 145 18.69 8.75 1.67
C THR A 145 19.68 7.99 0.79
N LYS A 146 19.80 6.68 1.00
CA LYS A 146 20.70 5.80 0.23
C LYS A 146 19.99 4.68 -0.50
N ARG A 147 18.74 4.39 -0.12
CA ARG A 147 17.95 3.28 -0.64
C ARG A 147 16.58 3.70 -1.13
N PHE A 148 16.15 3.15 -2.26
CA PHE A 148 14.84 3.45 -2.83
C PHE A 148 14.12 2.21 -3.39
N ILE A 149 12.85 2.05 -3.03
CA ILE A 149 11.95 1.06 -3.65
C ILE A 149 10.85 1.85 -4.38
N PRO A 150 10.88 1.92 -5.73
CA PRO A 150 9.86 2.64 -6.49
C PRO A 150 8.52 1.91 -6.51
N SER A 151 7.47 2.63 -6.88
CA SER A 151 6.08 2.18 -6.99
C SER A 151 5.86 1.31 -8.23
N LEU A 152 6.65 0.24 -8.34
CA LEU A 152 6.64 -0.72 -9.43
C LEU A 152 6.27 -2.13 -8.94
N PHE A 153 5.24 -2.20 -8.09
CA PHE A 153 4.67 -3.46 -7.58
C PHE A 153 3.74 -4.13 -8.61
N SER A 154 4.26 -4.37 -9.81
CA SER A 154 3.53 -4.97 -10.93
C SER A 154 3.70 -6.49 -10.97
N GLY A 155 2.59 -7.20 -11.21
CA GLY A 155 2.60 -8.65 -11.50
C GLY A 155 3.26 -8.98 -12.85
N LEU A 156 3.36 -8.02 -13.77
CA LEU A 156 4.13 -8.17 -15.00
C LEU A 156 5.56 -7.63 -14.78
N PRO A 157 6.60 -8.45 -15.00
CA PRO A 157 7.97 -7.98 -15.02
C PRO A 157 8.23 -7.32 -16.36
N PHE A 158 8.18 -5.99 -16.41
CA PHE A 158 8.55 -5.25 -17.61
C PHE A 158 10.01 -5.57 -17.97
N THR A 159 10.20 -6.30 -19.07
CA THR A 159 11.53 -6.55 -19.68
C THR A 159 11.93 -5.34 -20.51
N ASP A 160 13.21 -5.26 -20.89
CA ASP A 160 13.73 -4.15 -21.71
C ASP A 160 13.00 -4.05 -23.07
N GLU A 161 12.50 -5.17 -23.61
CA GLU A 161 11.62 -5.20 -24.81
C GLU A 161 10.26 -4.51 -24.61
N HIS A 162 9.81 -4.33 -23.37
CA HIS A 162 8.50 -3.76 -23.05
C HIS A 162 8.58 -2.30 -22.58
N SER A 163 9.75 -1.65 -22.58
CA SER A 163 9.91 -0.47 -21.74
C SER A 163 11.03 0.48 -22.19
N ASN A 164 10.64 1.61 -22.79
CA ASN A 164 11.26 2.91 -22.51
C ASN A 164 10.76 3.38 -21.13
N ASN A 165 10.89 2.57 -20.08
CA ASN A 165 10.37 2.91 -18.76
C ASN A 165 11.41 3.75 -18.00
N PRO A 166 11.18 5.06 -17.80
CA PRO A 166 12.13 5.96 -17.16
C PRO A 166 12.44 5.59 -15.70
N PHE A 167 11.64 4.73 -15.06
CA PHE A 167 11.82 4.35 -13.65
C PHE A 167 12.98 3.37 -13.41
N LEU A 168 13.50 2.68 -14.43
CA LEU A 168 14.73 1.87 -14.30
C LEU A 168 16.01 2.73 -14.28
N ALA A 169 15.88 4.04 -14.55
CA ALA A 169 16.99 5.00 -14.59
C ALA A 169 17.21 5.76 -13.26
N SER A 170 16.69 5.26 -12.13
CA SER A 170 16.99 5.83 -10.81
C SER A 170 18.51 5.79 -10.54
N HIS A 171 19.09 6.94 -10.19
CA HIS A 171 20.49 7.11 -9.78
C HIS A 171 20.67 7.07 -8.26
N VAL A 172 19.62 6.77 -7.49
CA VAL A 172 19.76 6.51 -6.04
C VAL A 172 20.78 5.38 -5.86
N ALA A 173 21.71 5.57 -4.92
CA ALA A 173 22.88 4.71 -4.71
C ALA A 173 22.55 3.21 -4.69
N GLU A 174 21.43 2.84 -4.08
CA GLU A 174 20.90 1.48 -4.10
C GLU A 174 19.38 1.51 -4.33
N PHE A 175 18.88 0.86 -5.38
CA PHE A 175 17.44 0.76 -5.63
C PHE A 175 17.03 -0.64 -6.07
N ALA A 176 15.77 -0.98 -5.83
CA ALA A 176 15.22 -2.29 -6.15
C ALA A 176 13.76 -2.22 -6.56
N VAL A 177 13.43 -2.75 -7.74
CA VAL A 177 12.06 -3.00 -8.18
C VAL A 177 11.60 -4.37 -7.66
N ILE A 178 10.37 -4.45 -7.15
CA ILE A 178 9.80 -5.70 -6.61
C ILE A 178 8.57 -6.09 -7.43
N HIS A 179 8.59 -7.25 -8.06
CA HIS A 179 7.46 -7.84 -8.78
C HIS A 179 6.74 -8.87 -7.90
N PRO A 180 5.55 -8.56 -7.34
CA PRO A 180 4.90 -9.42 -6.37
C PRO A 180 4.01 -10.52 -6.96
N GLY A 181 3.90 -10.64 -8.29
CA GLY A 181 2.89 -11.47 -8.94
C GLY A 181 1.49 -10.88 -8.79
N ILE A 182 0.46 -11.71 -8.95
CA ILE A 182 -0.94 -11.32 -8.74
C ILE A 182 -1.34 -11.57 -7.28
N PHE A 183 -2.11 -10.63 -6.70
CA PHE A 183 -2.55 -10.76 -5.32
C PHE A 183 -3.65 -11.81 -5.14
N MET A 184 -3.44 -12.74 -4.21
CA MET A 184 -4.43 -13.75 -3.81
C MET A 184 -5.65 -13.13 -3.14
N ASP A 185 -5.51 -11.94 -2.57
CA ASP A 185 -6.55 -11.15 -1.92
C ASP A 185 -7.78 -10.95 -2.82
N TYR A 186 -7.60 -10.97 -4.15
CA TYR A 186 -8.69 -10.84 -5.10
C TYR A 186 -9.54 -12.11 -5.22
N TYR A 187 -9.00 -13.25 -4.81
CA TYR A 187 -9.54 -14.57 -5.10
C TYR A 187 -9.75 -15.43 -3.85
N VAL A 188 -9.59 -14.84 -2.65
CA VAL A 188 -9.83 -15.51 -1.37
C VAL A 188 -10.48 -14.50 -0.40
N PRO A 189 -11.55 -14.86 0.33
CA PRO A 189 -12.27 -13.93 1.19
C PRO A 189 -11.58 -13.75 2.56
N LEU A 190 -10.35 -13.23 2.56
CA LEU A 190 -9.61 -12.85 3.77
C LEU A 190 -9.60 -11.33 3.96
N PRO A 191 -9.44 -10.83 5.20
CA PRO A 191 -9.23 -9.41 5.45
C PRO A 191 -8.04 -8.86 4.64
N THR A 192 -8.26 -7.76 3.91
CA THR A 192 -7.23 -7.15 3.07
C THR A 192 -7.29 -5.62 3.10
N HIS A 193 -6.13 -5.00 2.87
CA HIS A 193 -6.02 -3.55 2.67
C HIS A 193 -6.09 -3.13 1.21
N VAL A 194 -5.91 -4.05 0.25
CA VAL A 194 -5.98 -3.74 -1.18
C VAL A 194 -7.42 -3.73 -1.67
N ALA A 195 -7.72 -2.85 -2.62
CA ALA A 195 -9.00 -2.87 -3.31
C ALA A 195 -9.10 -4.16 -4.13
N VAL A 196 -10.14 -4.95 -3.89
CA VAL A 196 -10.37 -6.21 -4.61
C VAL A 196 -10.83 -5.90 -6.03
N LEU A 197 -10.04 -6.32 -7.03
CA LEU A 197 -10.31 -6.07 -8.44
C LEU A 197 -10.76 -7.35 -9.15
N PRO A 198 -11.88 -7.35 -9.88
CA PRO A 198 -12.37 -8.53 -10.60
C PRO A 198 -11.66 -8.70 -11.95
N ILE A 199 -10.36 -9.02 -11.95
CA ILE A 199 -9.52 -9.07 -13.17
C ILE A 199 -9.80 -10.32 -14.03
N THR A 200 -9.94 -11.49 -13.39
CA THR A 200 -10.09 -12.79 -14.07
C THR A 200 -11.16 -13.65 -13.42
N VAL A 201 -11.21 -13.63 -12.09
CA VAL A 201 -12.22 -14.32 -11.29
C VAL A 201 -12.87 -13.30 -10.36
N SER A 202 -14.19 -13.32 -10.27
CA SER A 202 -14.98 -12.56 -9.31
C SER A 202 -15.69 -13.53 -8.36
N LEU A 203 -15.25 -13.54 -7.10
CA LEU A 203 -15.88 -14.38 -6.07
C LEU A 203 -17.32 -13.95 -5.78
N SER A 204 -17.61 -12.65 -5.76
CA SER A 204 -18.95 -12.13 -5.47
C SER A 204 -19.94 -12.49 -6.59
N ALA A 205 -19.50 -12.36 -7.84
CA ALA A 205 -20.31 -12.69 -9.00
C ALA A 205 -20.38 -14.20 -9.29
N LYS A 206 -19.50 -15.01 -8.68
CA LYS A 206 -19.27 -16.43 -9.06
C LYS A 206 -19.05 -16.57 -10.57
N TYR A 207 -18.17 -15.73 -11.10
CA TYR A 207 -17.91 -15.61 -12.54
C TYR A 207 -16.41 -15.59 -12.80
N ALA A 208 -15.97 -16.20 -13.89
CA ALA A 208 -14.59 -16.15 -14.36
C ALA A 208 -14.52 -15.91 -15.88
N ALA A 209 -13.73 -14.91 -16.29
CA ALA A 209 -13.32 -14.70 -17.67
C ALA A 209 -11.85 -15.07 -17.80
N ILE A 210 -11.58 -16.31 -18.21
CA ILE A 210 -10.26 -16.91 -18.19
C ILE A 210 -9.50 -16.59 -19.49
N PRO A 211 -8.28 -16.03 -19.43
CA PRO A 211 -7.44 -15.85 -20.61
C PRO A 211 -7.07 -17.18 -21.27
N GLY A 212 -7.24 -17.25 -22.58
CA GLY A 212 -6.81 -18.36 -23.42
C GLY A 212 -7.31 -19.72 -22.92
N SER A 213 -6.38 -20.65 -22.69
CA SER A 213 -6.68 -21.99 -22.18
C SER A 213 -6.93 -22.03 -20.66
N GLY A 214 -6.45 -21.02 -19.94
CA GLY A 214 -6.43 -21.01 -18.48
C GLY A 214 -5.46 -22.00 -17.85
N ASN A 215 -4.60 -22.64 -18.64
CA ASN A 215 -3.65 -23.67 -18.20
C ASN A 215 -2.20 -23.17 -18.10
N VAL A 216 -1.94 -21.93 -18.49
CA VAL A 216 -0.63 -21.30 -18.33
C VAL A 216 -0.47 -20.86 -16.87
N PRO A 217 0.62 -21.23 -16.19
CA PRO A 217 0.83 -20.84 -14.79
C PRO A 217 0.98 -19.34 -14.60
N VAL A 218 0.53 -18.86 -13.45
CA VAL A 218 0.66 -17.48 -12.98
C VAL A 218 1.21 -17.50 -11.55
N SER A 219 2.10 -16.57 -11.25
CA SER A 219 2.66 -16.36 -9.90
C SER A 219 1.71 -15.57 -9.03
N PHE A 220 1.42 -16.11 -7.83
CA PHE A 220 0.54 -15.50 -6.85
C PHE A 220 1.20 -15.32 -5.49
N ARG A 221 0.63 -14.38 -4.73
CA ARG A 221 1.08 -13.94 -3.40
C ARG A 221 -0.08 -13.25 -2.67
N HIS A 222 -0.31 -13.51 -1.39
CA HIS A 222 -1.26 -12.71 -0.57
C HIS A 222 -0.66 -11.37 -0.07
N THR A 223 -1.36 -10.27 0.20
CA THR A 223 -0.65 -9.03 0.59
C THR A 223 -0.03 -9.07 2.00
N SER A 224 -0.55 -9.90 2.91
CA SER A 224 -0.13 -9.98 4.32
C SER A 224 1.31 -10.39 4.59
N SER A 225 2.00 -11.06 3.66
CA SER A 225 3.46 -11.22 3.73
C SER A 225 4.23 -10.53 2.61
N THR A 226 3.57 -9.93 1.60
CA THR A 226 4.23 -8.99 0.67
C THR A 226 4.90 -7.87 1.44
N GLY A 227 4.22 -7.32 2.45
CA GLY A 227 4.77 -6.25 3.30
C GLY A 227 6.04 -6.66 4.08
N LYS A 228 6.24 -7.96 4.34
CA LYS A 228 7.40 -8.47 5.09
C LYS A 228 8.68 -8.48 4.25
N TYR A 229 8.57 -8.63 2.93
CA TYR A 229 9.73 -8.70 2.05
C TYR A 229 10.50 -7.39 1.96
N PRO A 230 9.88 -6.20 1.81
CA PRO A 230 10.58 -4.92 1.95
C PRO A 230 11.34 -4.78 3.27
N SER A 231 10.76 -5.23 4.39
CA SER A 231 11.43 -5.23 5.70
C SER A 231 12.73 -6.04 5.68
N ARG A 232 12.71 -7.24 5.09
CA ARG A 232 13.89 -8.11 4.97
C ARG A 232 14.90 -7.59 3.95
N LEU A 233 14.43 -6.98 2.87
CA LEU A 233 15.26 -6.34 1.87
C LEU A 233 16.05 -5.17 2.49
N LEU A 234 15.40 -4.32 3.29
CA LEU A 234 16.04 -3.26 4.06
C LEU A 234 17.10 -3.79 5.05
N ALA A 235 16.91 -4.96 5.62
CA ALA A 235 17.86 -5.55 6.57
C ALA A 235 19.16 -6.08 5.90
N LYS A 236 19.20 -6.17 4.56
CA LYS A 236 20.40 -6.62 3.85
C LYS A 236 21.54 -5.60 3.99
N PRO A 237 22.82 -6.03 3.91
CA PRO A 237 23.95 -5.12 3.91
C PRO A 237 23.86 -4.08 2.77
N PRO A 238 24.30 -2.82 2.99
CA PRO A 238 24.39 -1.80 1.94
C PRO A 238 25.17 -2.26 0.71
N GLY A 239 24.66 -1.96 -0.49
CA GLY A 239 25.30 -2.28 -1.77
C GLY A 239 25.09 -3.74 -2.24
N THR A 240 24.15 -4.47 -1.65
CA THR A 240 23.86 -5.87 -1.99
C THR A 240 22.53 -6.09 -2.70
N TRP A 241 21.73 -5.03 -2.89
CA TRP A 241 20.46 -5.14 -3.60
C TRP A 241 20.68 -5.43 -5.07
N GLN A 242 19.86 -6.34 -5.59
CA GLN A 242 19.65 -6.51 -7.02
C GLN A 242 18.69 -5.44 -7.51
N LYS A 243 18.85 -5.00 -8.76
CA LYS A 243 17.95 -4.00 -9.36
C LYS A 243 16.49 -4.48 -9.45
N ARG A 244 16.29 -5.80 -9.52
CA ARG A 244 14.98 -6.43 -9.70
C ARG A 244 14.85 -7.68 -8.83
N TYR A 245 13.73 -7.76 -8.14
CA TYR A 245 13.34 -8.89 -7.30
C TYR A 245 11.94 -9.38 -7.65
N PHE A 246 11.69 -10.65 -7.34
CA PHE A 246 10.42 -11.31 -7.56
C PHE A 246 9.94 -11.93 -6.26
N ILE A 247 8.63 -11.91 -6.04
CA ILE A 247 7.98 -12.66 -4.95
C ILE A 247 7.08 -13.72 -5.58
N LEU A 248 7.24 -14.95 -5.12
CA LEU A 248 6.49 -16.11 -5.58
C LEU A 248 6.14 -17.01 -4.40
N GLU A 249 4.85 -17.13 -4.10
CA GLU A 249 4.40 -18.02 -3.03
C GLU A 249 3.61 -19.20 -3.54
N ASP A 250 2.89 -19.00 -4.63
CA ASP A 250 2.21 -20.10 -5.29
C ASP A 250 2.15 -19.89 -6.80
N ASN A 251 2.40 -20.95 -7.56
CA ASN A 251 2.15 -20.99 -8.99
C ASN A 251 0.88 -21.77 -9.24
N ARG A 252 -0.12 -21.15 -9.87
CA ARG A 252 -1.39 -21.79 -10.21
C ARG A 252 -1.84 -21.36 -11.60
N THR A 253 -2.62 -22.22 -12.23
CA THR A 253 -3.34 -21.88 -13.45
C THR A 253 -4.70 -21.30 -13.07
N TRP A 254 -5.32 -20.50 -13.96
CA TRP A 254 -6.64 -19.94 -13.68
C TRP A 254 -7.70 -21.01 -13.49
N ASN A 255 -7.63 -22.12 -14.22
CA ASN A 255 -8.52 -23.27 -14.03
C ASN A 255 -8.42 -23.83 -12.59
N VAL A 256 -7.21 -23.90 -12.03
CA VAL A 256 -7.03 -24.35 -10.64
C VAL A 256 -7.53 -23.32 -9.64
N VAL A 257 -7.32 -22.02 -9.88
CA VAL A 257 -7.83 -20.94 -9.01
C VAL A 257 -9.36 -20.99 -8.94
N VAL A 258 -10.05 -21.12 -10.07
CA VAL A 258 -11.51 -21.28 -10.12
C VAL A 258 -11.96 -22.54 -9.38
N ALA A 259 -11.33 -23.69 -9.65
CA ALA A 259 -11.68 -24.95 -8.98
C ALA A 259 -11.54 -24.89 -7.45
N LEU A 260 -10.53 -24.17 -6.94
CA LEU A 260 -10.35 -23.93 -5.50
C LEU A 260 -11.48 -23.05 -4.95
N ALA A 261 -11.83 -21.96 -5.64
CA ALA A 261 -12.94 -21.11 -5.24
C ALA A 261 -14.26 -21.88 -5.20
N GLU A 262 -14.59 -22.63 -6.25
CA GLU A 262 -15.79 -23.46 -6.30
C GLU A 262 -15.86 -24.48 -5.16
N LYS A 263 -14.73 -25.16 -4.89
CA LYS A 263 -14.63 -26.17 -3.83
C LYS A 263 -14.91 -25.57 -2.45
N HIS A 264 -14.27 -24.44 -2.12
CA HIS A 264 -14.37 -23.84 -0.79
C HIS A 264 -15.68 -23.06 -0.60
N MET A 265 -16.19 -22.41 -1.66
CA MET A 265 -17.47 -21.71 -1.62
C MET A 265 -18.68 -22.62 -1.84
N ARG A 266 -18.46 -23.89 -2.23
CA ARG A 266 -19.49 -24.90 -2.52
C ARG A 266 -20.53 -24.41 -3.54
N VAL A 267 -20.06 -23.69 -4.56
CA VAL A 267 -20.89 -23.12 -5.63
C VAL A 267 -20.13 -23.21 -6.95
N LYS A 268 -20.84 -23.47 -8.04
CA LYS A 268 -20.27 -23.46 -9.38
C LYS A 268 -20.20 -22.04 -9.93
N PHE A 269 -19.13 -21.76 -10.65
CA PHE A 269 -18.90 -20.47 -11.29
C PHE A 269 -19.34 -20.55 -12.74
N GLU A 270 -19.86 -19.44 -13.27
CA GLU A 270 -19.95 -19.27 -14.71
C GLU A 270 -18.55 -18.99 -15.24
N VAL A 271 -18.08 -19.83 -16.16
CA VAL A 271 -16.72 -19.75 -16.70
C VAL A 271 -16.81 -19.54 -18.20
N VAL A 272 -16.17 -18.47 -18.67
CA VAL A 272 -15.94 -18.21 -20.08
C VAL A 272 -14.44 -18.13 -20.35
N TYR A 273 -14.04 -18.48 -21.56
CA TYR A 273 -12.66 -18.42 -22.00
C TYR A 273 -12.51 -17.33 -23.07
N ASP A 274 -11.64 -16.37 -22.81
CA ASP A 274 -11.29 -15.30 -23.74
C ASP A 274 -10.14 -15.77 -24.63
N SER A 275 -10.45 -16.16 -25.86
CA SER A 275 -9.47 -16.68 -26.82
C SER A 275 -8.38 -15.65 -27.14
N LEU A 276 -7.23 -16.13 -27.61
CA LEU A 276 -6.16 -15.25 -28.11
C LEU A 276 -6.64 -14.36 -29.26
N GLU A 277 -7.51 -14.87 -30.13
CA GLU A 277 -8.12 -14.08 -31.22
C GLU A 277 -8.93 -12.90 -30.66
N LYS A 278 -9.82 -13.16 -29.70
CA LYS A 278 -10.64 -12.14 -29.04
C LYS A 278 -9.77 -11.10 -28.33
N THR A 279 -8.81 -11.56 -27.54
CA THR A 279 -7.91 -10.66 -26.80
C THR A 279 -6.98 -9.86 -27.72
N ASN A 280 -6.57 -10.40 -28.87
CA ASN A 280 -5.80 -9.68 -29.89
C ASN A 280 -6.59 -8.53 -30.53
N MET A 281 -7.92 -8.64 -30.59
CA MET A 281 -8.80 -7.52 -31.01
C MET A 281 -9.03 -6.48 -29.91
N GLY A 282 -8.41 -6.66 -28.73
CA GLY A 282 -8.61 -5.78 -27.57
C GLY A 282 -9.91 -6.06 -26.82
N GLU A 283 -10.53 -7.22 -27.06
CA GLU A 283 -11.79 -7.62 -26.47
C GLU A 283 -11.60 -8.68 -25.38
N ILE A 284 -12.39 -8.57 -24.31
CA ILE A 284 -12.49 -9.56 -23.23
C ILE A 284 -13.94 -9.66 -22.76
N SER A 285 -14.27 -10.76 -22.09
CA SER A 285 -15.57 -10.93 -21.45
C SER A 285 -15.71 -9.96 -20.27
N GLN A 286 -16.90 -9.40 -20.10
CA GLN A 286 -17.18 -8.49 -18.99
C GLN A 286 -17.48 -9.28 -17.73
N ILE A 287 -16.61 -9.16 -16.74
CA ILE A 287 -16.84 -9.71 -15.41
C ILE A 287 -17.80 -8.78 -14.66
N PRO A 288 -18.89 -9.28 -14.06
CA PRO A 288 -19.77 -8.44 -13.26
C PRO A 288 -19.02 -7.74 -12.11
N GLY A 289 -19.20 -6.43 -11.98
CA GLY A 289 -18.50 -5.59 -11.00
C GLY A 289 -17.22 -4.94 -11.51
N ILE A 290 -16.82 -5.18 -12.77
CA ILE A 290 -15.67 -4.52 -13.41
C ILE A 290 -15.85 -3.00 -13.53
N GLU A 291 -17.08 -2.51 -13.37
CA GLU A 291 -17.41 -1.09 -13.40
C GLU A 291 -16.65 -0.28 -12.35
N VAL A 292 -16.45 -0.84 -11.16
CA VAL A 292 -15.65 -0.25 -10.09
C VAL A 292 -14.23 0.10 -10.58
N LEU A 293 -13.67 -0.74 -11.45
CA LEU A 293 -12.35 -0.52 -11.98
C LEU A 293 -12.33 0.69 -12.91
N TYR A 294 -13.18 0.77 -13.94
CA TYR A 294 -13.16 1.91 -14.86
C TYR A 294 -13.76 3.20 -14.28
N GLU A 295 -14.62 3.12 -13.27
CA GLU A 295 -15.05 4.28 -12.47
C GLU A 295 -13.87 4.95 -11.76
N SER A 296 -12.87 4.17 -11.33
CA SER A 296 -11.65 4.73 -10.74
C SER A 296 -10.77 5.50 -11.75
N PHE A 297 -11.12 5.45 -13.05
CA PHE A 297 -10.49 6.20 -14.15
C PHE A 297 -11.34 7.36 -14.69
N GLY A 298 -12.28 7.86 -13.89
CA GLY A 298 -13.19 8.93 -14.32
C GLY A 298 -14.44 8.44 -15.03
N GLY A 299 -14.59 7.12 -15.22
CA GLY A 299 -15.80 6.49 -15.75
C GLY A 299 -16.10 6.82 -17.22
N GLY A 300 -17.28 6.39 -17.67
CA GLY A 300 -17.75 6.63 -19.04
C GLY A 300 -17.13 5.70 -20.10
N GLY A 301 -17.50 5.95 -21.37
CA GLY A 301 -17.18 5.06 -22.48
C GLY A 301 -15.68 4.97 -22.82
N GLU A 302 -14.94 6.06 -22.65
CA GLU A 302 -13.49 6.10 -22.92
C GLU A 302 -12.70 5.34 -21.85
N ALA A 303 -12.96 5.59 -20.56
CA ALA A 303 -12.34 4.85 -19.47
C ALA A 303 -12.65 3.36 -19.58
N ARG A 304 -13.90 3.00 -19.90
CA ARG A 304 -14.28 1.60 -20.17
C ARG A 304 -13.46 1.02 -21.32
N ARG A 305 -13.38 1.69 -22.47
CA ARG A 305 -12.62 1.19 -23.63
C ARG A 305 -11.14 1.00 -23.30
N PHE A 306 -10.53 1.99 -22.66
CA PHE A 306 -9.14 1.93 -22.21
C PHE A 306 -8.92 0.74 -21.27
N MET A 307 -9.75 0.61 -20.23
CA MET A 307 -9.61 -0.46 -19.24
C MET A 307 -9.81 -1.85 -19.84
N MET A 308 -10.80 -2.02 -20.71
CA MET A 308 -11.05 -3.31 -21.36
C MET A 308 -9.89 -3.70 -22.29
N GLY A 309 -9.35 -2.77 -23.08
CA GLY A 309 -8.17 -3.02 -23.91
C GLY A 309 -6.92 -3.31 -23.08
N TRP A 310 -6.76 -2.63 -21.94
CA TRP A 310 -5.64 -2.87 -21.03
C TRP A 310 -5.71 -4.26 -20.37
N LEU A 311 -6.90 -4.67 -19.92
CA LEU A 311 -7.15 -6.01 -19.41
C LEU A 311 -6.99 -7.10 -20.49
N ALA A 312 -7.35 -6.81 -21.75
CA ALA A 312 -7.07 -7.70 -22.87
C ALA A 312 -5.56 -7.93 -23.06
N GLY A 313 -4.75 -6.87 -22.93
CA GLY A 313 -3.28 -6.99 -22.92
C GLY A 313 -2.76 -7.87 -21.78
N TYR A 314 -3.30 -7.68 -20.57
CA TYR A 314 -2.99 -8.54 -19.42
C TYR A 314 -3.36 -10.01 -19.67
N ALA A 315 -4.53 -10.27 -20.24
CA ALA A 315 -4.96 -11.61 -20.62
C ALA A 315 -3.99 -12.27 -21.61
N GLN A 316 -3.58 -11.55 -22.66
CA GLN A 316 -2.58 -12.04 -23.61
C GLN A 316 -1.24 -12.34 -22.91
N TRP A 317 -0.77 -11.45 -22.05
CA TRP A 317 0.52 -11.64 -21.37
C TRP A 317 0.50 -12.81 -20.38
N MET A 318 -0.64 -13.06 -19.73
CA MET A 318 -0.82 -14.26 -18.91
C MET A 318 -0.76 -15.53 -19.75
N GLU A 319 -1.48 -15.59 -20.88
CA GLU A 319 -1.46 -16.78 -21.76
C GLU A 319 -0.09 -16.98 -22.44
N LYS A 320 0.69 -15.91 -22.65
CA LYS A 320 2.08 -16.01 -23.11
C LYS A 320 3.07 -16.40 -22.01
N GLY A 321 2.62 -16.53 -20.76
CA GLY A 321 3.43 -16.97 -19.62
C GLY A 321 4.28 -15.88 -18.96
N HIS A 322 4.07 -14.59 -19.28
CA HIS A 322 4.88 -13.51 -18.70
C HIS A 322 4.64 -13.27 -17.20
N PHE A 323 3.55 -13.79 -16.65
CA PHE A 323 3.25 -13.75 -15.22
C PHE A 323 3.80 -14.98 -14.47
N TRP A 324 4.43 -15.93 -15.17
CA TRP A 324 5.03 -17.11 -14.55
C TRP A 324 6.48 -16.83 -14.18
N TYR A 325 6.74 -16.68 -12.88
CA TYR A 325 8.09 -16.41 -12.39
C TYR A 325 8.82 -17.73 -12.19
N GLN A 326 9.79 -17.99 -13.06
CA GLN A 326 10.61 -19.20 -13.01
C GLN A 326 12.05 -18.92 -12.57
N GLN A 327 12.55 -17.70 -12.81
CA GLN A 327 13.95 -17.34 -12.66
C GLN A 327 14.09 -15.94 -12.02
N GLY A 328 15.29 -15.63 -11.56
CA GLY A 328 15.66 -14.33 -10.98
C GLY A 328 15.75 -14.32 -9.45
N PRO A 329 16.09 -13.15 -8.85
CA PRO A 329 16.20 -12.99 -7.41
C PRO A 329 14.84 -13.14 -6.71
N LEU A 330 14.54 -14.35 -6.23
CA LEU A 330 13.29 -14.69 -5.58
C LEU A 330 13.38 -14.42 -4.07
N LEU A 331 12.81 -13.30 -3.60
CA LEU A 331 12.79 -12.95 -2.16
C LEU A 331 12.11 -14.04 -1.32
N SER A 332 11.07 -14.65 -1.87
CA SER A 332 10.36 -15.79 -1.27
C SER A 332 11.23 -17.04 -1.09
N LYS A 333 12.28 -17.21 -1.88
CA LYS A 333 13.25 -18.30 -1.73
C LYS A 333 14.34 -17.90 -0.75
N GLU A 334 14.81 -16.65 -0.86
CA GLU A 334 15.88 -16.11 -0.02
C GLU A 334 15.49 -16.01 1.46
N PHE A 335 14.23 -15.68 1.76
CA PHE A 335 13.74 -15.48 3.13
C PHE A 335 12.73 -16.55 3.56
N ASN A 336 12.85 -17.77 3.03
CA ASN A 336 11.90 -18.86 3.32
C ASN A 336 11.98 -19.42 4.75
N ASP A 337 13.07 -19.12 5.45
CA ASP A 337 13.34 -19.47 6.85
C ASP A 337 12.61 -18.55 7.84
N VAL A 338 12.33 -17.30 7.43
CA VAL A 338 11.72 -16.28 8.30
C VAL A 338 10.37 -15.74 7.81
N ILE A 339 10.05 -15.90 6.52
CA ILE A 339 8.75 -15.54 5.96
C ILE A 339 8.07 -16.81 5.48
N GLU A 340 6.99 -17.16 6.16
CA GLU A 340 6.13 -18.25 5.72
C GLU A 340 5.40 -17.89 4.42
N LYS A 341 5.48 -18.81 3.45
CA LYS A 341 4.74 -18.73 2.18
C LYS A 341 3.27 -19.05 2.38
N LEU A 342 2.40 -18.19 1.85
CA LEU A 342 0.96 -18.41 1.82
C LEU A 342 0.57 -18.95 0.45
N THR A 343 0.31 -20.27 0.37
CA THR A 343 -0.24 -20.91 -0.83
C THR A 343 -1.75 -20.72 -0.91
N PHE A 344 -2.34 -20.86 -2.09
CA PHE A 344 -3.80 -20.82 -2.25
C PHE A 344 -4.51 -21.82 -1.33
N LYS A 345 -3.96 -23.04 -1.21
CA LYS A 345 -4.49 -24.06 -0.29
C LYS A 345 -4.55 -23.52 1.15
N LYS A 346 -3.45 -22.93 1.62
CA LYS A 346 -3.35 -22.40 2.98
C LYS A 346 -4.29 -21.22 3.22
N VAL A 347 -4.36 -20.25 2.30
CA VAL A 347 -5.26 -19.09 2.49
C VAL A 347 -6.73 -19.48 2.44
N TRP A 348 -7.11 -20.47 1.63
CA TRP A 348 -8.47 -21.02 1.63
C TRP A 348 -8.80 -21.81 2.92
N GLU A 349 -7.83 -22.51 3.50
CA GLU A 349 -7.99 -23.15 4.83
C GLU A 349 -8.21 -22.12 5.93
N ILE A 350 -7.44 -21.02 5.93
CA ILE A 350 -7.61 -19.91 6.89
C ILE A 350 -9.00 -19.28 6.74
N ALA A 351 -9.42 -18.96 5.50
CA ALA A 351 -10.73 -18.36 5.24
C ALA A 351 -11.89 -19.28 5.67
N GLY A 352 -11.75 -20.60 5.47
CA GLY A 352 -12.71 -21.58 5.95
C GLY A 352 -12.86 -21.57 7.47
N ASN A 353 -11.75 -21.41 8.21
CA ASN A 353 -11.77 -21.36 9.66
C ASN A 353 -12.34 -20.04 10.20
N GLU A 354 -11.99 -18.89 9.61
CA GLU A 354 -12.52 -17.59 10.03
C GLU A 354 -14.03 -17.46 9.79
N SER A 355 -14.53 -17.98 8.67
CA SER A 355 -15.96 -18.00 8.38
C SER A 355 -16.76 -18.92 9.32
N PHE A 356 -16.12 -19.92 9.92
CA PHE A 356 -16.70 -20.74 10.98
C PHE A 356 -16.79 -19.97 12.31
N VAL A 357 -15.75 -19.20 12.66
CA VAL A 357 -15.72 -18.38 13.88
C VAL A 357 -16.80 -17.28 13.83
N LEU A 358 -16.95 -16.57 12.71
CA LEU A 358 -17.96 -15.52 12.54
C LEU A 358 -19.42 -16.05 12.51
N ARG A 359 -19.63 -17.35 12.31
CA ARG A 359 -20.96 -18.00 12.41
C ARG A 359 -21.24 -18.56 13.80
N ALA A 360 -20.23 -18.70 14.65
CA ALA A 360 -20.32 -19.27 15.99
C ALA A 360 -20.38 -18.23 17.12
N THR A 361 -20.20 -16.95 16.78
CA THR A 361 -20.43 -15.76 17.62
C THR A 361 -21.71 -15.06 17.21
#